data_AF-A0A268U797-F1
#
_entry.id   AF-A0A268U797-F1
#
_cell.length_a   1.000
_cell.length_b   1.000
_cell.length_c   1.000
_cell.angle_alpha   90.00
_cell.angle_beta   90.00
_cell.angle_gamma   90.00
#
_symmetry.space_group_name_H-M   'P 1'
#
loop_
_entity.id
_entity.type
_entity.pdbx_description
1 polymer ?
#
loop_
_entity_poly.entity_id
_entity_poly.type
_entity_poly.pdbx_seq_one_letter_code
_entity_poly.pdbx_strand_id
1 'polypeptide(L)'
;MFLIYIPLNAEPSAFELQSGATKKELSTIKSTNKTLESVVTDLQNRVSSLEQIQDGLKSLFEGQSLKIKNLLDSVANHQNSIKSLESVQELHSNTLKQQADLIQALKTEVDNNQKSIKELDKKLNDLSNLLTQINTTMISQLNTIRQNLEIQTPSPDTNKDLNKQSNPKVSKSSQYINPNNFKKDVSKQKEIFQEARKMIPQNKLQEAKARFEWMVESNYRPAHSLYFLGEIAYKQKDYKEAISFYKKSALLNDKANYMPILLWHTAWAFRYSKDLSNYHKFLDSLIYLYPNSEQGQKAIEIKNRTKGKK
;
A
#
# COMPACT_ATOMS: atom_id res chain seq x y z
N MET A 1 -38.68 126.43 -58.16
CA MET A 1 -37.93 125.19 -58.46
C MET A 1 -36.91 125.00 -57.35
N PHE A 2 -36.72 123.75 -56.92
CA PHE A 2 -35.85 123.23 -55.86
C PHE A 2 -36.41 123.13 -54.44
N LEU A 3 -36.86 121.91 -54.16
CA LEU A 3 -37.07 121.26 -52.86
C LEU A 3 -35.75 121.12 -52.09
N ILE A 4 -35.79 121.32 -50.77
CA ILE A 4 -34.86 120.65 -49.85
C ILE A 4 -35.68 120.04 -48.71
N TYR A 5 -35.53 118.72 -48.58
CA TYR A 5 -36.15 117.80 -47.64
C TYR A 5 -35.54 117.97 -46.23
N ILE A 6 -36.38 117.98 -45.20
CA ILE A 6 -35.98 117.87 -43.79
C ILE A 6 -36.24 116.41 -43.37
N PRO A 7 -35.24 115.64 -42.89
CA PRO A 7 -35.51 114.38 -42.23
C PRO A 7 -35.98 114.66 -40.80
N LEU A 8 -37.24 114.35 -40.48
CA LEU A 8 -37.68 114.18 -39.11
C LEU A 8 -37.10 112.87 -38.57
N ASN A 9 -36.22 112.94 -37.58
CA ASN A 9 -35.86 111.81 -36.76
C ASN A 9 -37.08 111.41 -35.91
N ALA A 10 -37.64 110.24 -36.19
CA ALA A 10 -38.65 109.63 -35.36
C ALA A 10 -38.03 109.19 -34.02
N GLU A 11 -38.57 109.67 -32.90
CA GLU A 11 -38.27 109.08 -31.60
C GLU A 11 -38.88 107.67 -31.52
N PRO A 12 -38.14 106.67 -31.02
CA PRO A 12 -38.64 105.31 -30.95
C PRO A 12 -39.83 105.22 -30.00
N SER A 13 -40.88 104.56 -30.47
CA SER A 13 -42.14 104.39 -29.73
C SER A 13 -41.91 103.65 -28.41
N ALA A 14 -42.56 104.08 -27.32
CA ALA A 14 -42.54 103.38 -26.03
C ALA A 14 -42.99 101.90 -26.14
N PHE A 15 -43.77 101.57 -27.19
CA PHE A 15 -44.19 100.21 -27.52
C PHE A 15 -43.03 99.36 -28.09
N GLU A 16 -42.09 99.96 -28.82
CA GLU A 16 -40.86 99.28 -29.29
C GLU A 16 -39.88 99.03 -28.13
N LEU A 17 -39.80 99.95 -27.18
CA LEU A 17 -39.00 99.77 -25.95
C LEU A 17 -39.57 98.66 -25.05
N GLN A 18 -40.89 98.63 -24.84
CA GLN A 18 -41.55 97.60 -24.03
C GLN A 18 -41.56 96.22 -24.73
N SER A 19 -41.76 96.17 -26.05
CA SER A 19 -41.63 94.93 -26.83
C SER A 19 -40.18 94.45 -26.97
N GLY A 20 -39.20 95.35 -26.99
CA GLY A 20 -37.78 95.04 -26.92
C GLY A 20 -37.37 94.43 -25.58
N ALA A 21 -37.85 94.99 -24.46
CA ALA A 21 -37.65 94.42 -23.12
C ALA A 21 -38.31 93.04 -22.98
N THR A 22 -39.56 92.89 -23.44
CA THR A 22 -40.29 91.60 -23.43
C THR A 22 -39.60 90.55 -24.31
N LYS A 23 -39.06 90.95 -25.46
CA LYS A 23 -38.31 90.05 -26.37
C LYS A 23 -36.98 89.60 -25.77
N LYS A 24 -36.31 90.48 -25.01
CA LYS A 24 -35.08 90.16 -24.26
C LYS A 24 -35.35 89.21 -23.09
N GLU A 25 -36.46 89.38 -22.38
CA GLU A 25 -36.90 88.43 -21.35
C GLU A 25 -37.24 87.07 -21.95
N LEU A 26 -37.99 87.05 -23.06
CA LEU A 26 -38.32 85.81 -23.77
C LEU A 26 -37.07 85.08 -24.30
N SER A 27 -36.08 85.81 -24.81
CA SER A 27 -34.82 85.20 -25.25
C SER A 27 -34.01 84.67 -24.07
N THR A 28 -34.03 85.37 -22.92
CA THR A 28 -33.40 84.91 -21.67
C THR A 28 -34.08 83.64 -21.17
N ILE A 29 -35.41 83.60 -21.09
CA ILE A 29 -36.19 82.41 -20.72
C ILE A 29 -35.91 81.23 -21.66
N LYS A 30 -35.82 81.49 -22.97
CA LYS A 30 -35.47 80.47 -23.95
C LYS A 30 -34.06 79.93 -23.73
N SER A 31 -33.11 80.79 -23.36
CA SER A 31 -31.74 80.38 -23.04
C SER A 31 -31.67 79.56 -21.75
N THR A 32 -32.37 79.98 -20.69
CA THR A 32 -32.42 79.24 -19.42
C THR A 32 -33.12 77.89 -19.60
N ASN A 33 -34.16 77.82 -20.43
CA ASN A 33 -34.83 76.55 -20.72
C ASN A 33 -33.90 75.57 -21.43
N LYS A 34 -33.13 76.03 -22.42
CA LYS A 34 -32.09 75.21 -23.07
C LYS A 34 -31.02 74.74 -22.08
N THR A 35 -30.59 75.60 -21.16
CA THR A 35 -29.64 75.22 -20.10
C THR A 35 -30.25 74.17 -19.18
N LEU A 36 -31.52 74.31 -18.77
CA LEU A 36 -32.23 73.32 -17.97
C LEU A 36 -32.38 71.99 -18.70
N GLU A 37 -32.77 71.99 -19.97
CA GLU A 37 -32.81 70.78 -20.82
C GLU A 37 -31.46 70.07 -20.86
N SER A 38 -30.36 70.83 -20.99
CA SER A 38 -29.00 70.29 -20.94
C SER A 38 -28.65 69.69 -19.58
N VAL A 39 -29.03 70.34 -18.47
CA VAL A 39 -28.79 69.83 -17.11
C VAL A 39 -29.61 68.57 -16.85
N VAL A 40 -30.87 68.53 -17.28
CA VAL A 40 -31.73 67.35 -17.18
C VAL A 40 -31.14 66.19 -17.96
N THR A 41 -30.61 66.45 -19.16
CA THR A 41 -29.94 65.43 -19.98
C THR A 41 -28.67 64.90 -19.29
N ASP A 42 -27.85 65.78 -18.70
CA ASP A 42 -26.65 65.37 -17.95
C ASP A 42 -27.00 64.52 -16.71
N LEU A 43 -28.03 64.94 -15.96
CA LEU A 43 -28.53 64.20 -14.81
C LEU A 43 -29.09 62.83 -15.22
N GLN A 44 -29.84 62.74 -16.31
CA GLN A 44 -30.32 61.46 -16.86
C GLN A 44 -29.14 60.53 -17.20
N ASN A 45 -28.12 61.04 -17.88
CA ASN A 45 -26.93 60.27 -18.21
C ASN A 45 -26.18 59.80 -16.96
N ARG A 46 -26.06 60.64 -15.93
CA ARG A 46 -25.47 60.28 -14.63
C ARG A 46 -26.28 59.20 -13.92
N VAL A 47 -27.61 59.30 -13.90
CA VAL A 47 -28.48 58.28 -13.31
C VAL A 47 -28.29 56.94 -14.02
N SER A 48 -28.33 56.92 -15.35
CA SER A 48 -28.08 55.69 -16.12
C SER A 48 -26.68 55.10 -15.88
N SER A 49 -25.66 55.95 -15.75
CA SER A 49 -24.31 55.49 -15.40
C SER A 49 -24.25 54.91 -13.98
N LEU A 50 -24.93 55.52 -13.01
CA LEU A 50 -25.01 55.00 -11.64
C LEU A 50 -25.74 53.66 -11.58
N GLU A 51 -26.83 53.50 -12.34
CA GLU A 51 -27.56 52.22 -12.45
C GLU A 51 -26.65 51.12 -13.02
N GLN A 52 -25.90 51.42 -14.09
CA GLN A 52 -24.96 50.46 -14.67
C GLN A 52 -23.85 50.06 -13.68
N ILE A 53 -23.31 51.02 -12.91
CA ILE A 53 -22.31 50.74 -11.87
C ILE A 53 -22.92 49.91 -10.75
N GLN A 54 -24.16 50.21 -10.33
CA GLN A 54 -24.87 49.44 -9.31
C GLN A 54 -25.06 47.97 -9.73
N ASP A 55 -25.45 47.72 -10.99
CA ASP A 55 -25.58 46.36 -11.52
C ASP A 55 -24.22 45.65 -11.59
N GLY A 56 -23.17 46.37 -11.99
CA GLY A 56 -21.79 45.87 -11.95
C GLY A 56 -21.34 45.47 -10.54
N LEU A 57 -21.61 46.32 -9.55
CA LEU A 57 -21.30 46.05 -8.13
C LEU A 57 -22.11 44.87 -7.59
N LYS A 58 -23.38 44.73 -7.99
CA LYS A 58 -24.23 43.59 -7.61
C LYS A 58 -23.66 42.28 -8.17
N SER A 59 -23.27 42.26 -9.43
CA SER A 59 -22.62 41.10 -10.07
C SER A 59 -21.30 40.73 -9.38
N LEU A 60 -20.47 41.73 -9.04
CA LEU A 60 -19.24 41.51 -8.27
C LEU A 60 -19.52 40.94 -6.88
N PHE A 61 -20.54 41.45 -6.19
CA PHE A 61 -20.94 40.98 -4.86
C PHE A 61 -21.46 39.54 -4.90
N GLU A 62 -22.30 39.20 -5.89
CA GLU A 62 -22.77 37.83 -6.12
C GLU A 62 -21.59 36.89 -6.43
N GLY A 63 -20.66 37.32 -7.28
CA GLY A 63 -19.44 36.57 -7.59
C GLY A 63 -18.55 36.33 -6.37
N GLN A 64 -18.38 37.35 -5.51
CA GLN A 64 -17.65 37.19 -4.25
C GLN A 64 -18.38 36.28 -3.27
N SER A 65 -19.71 36.39 -3.16
CA SER A 65 -20.53 35.53 -2.31
C SER A 65 -20.40 34.05 -2.70
N LEU A 66 -20.37 33.75 -4.01
CA LEU A 66 -20.11 32.41 -4.52
C LEU A 66 -18.70 31.92 -4.18
N LYS A 67 -17.68 32.78 -4.31
CA LYS A 67 -16.31 32.44 -3.91
C LYS A 67 -16.23 32.11 -2.42
N ILE A 68 -16.86 32.92 -1.56
CA ILE A 68 -16.91 32.68 -0.11
C ILE A 68 -17.59 31.35 0.21
N LYS A 69 -18.72 31.05 -0.46
CA LYS A 69 -19.41 29.76 -0.31
C LYS A 69 -18.49 28.59 -0.68
N ASN A 70 -17.83 28.65 -1.83
CA ASN A 70 -16.91 27.60 -2.27
C ASN A 70 -15.74 27.41 -1.29
N LEU A 71 -15.21 28.50 -0.72
CA LEU A 71 -14.19 28.43 0.32
C LEU A 71 -14.72 27.76 1.59
N LEU A 72 -15.94 28.10 2.03
CA LEU A 72 -16.56 27.49 3.20
C LEU A 72 -16.79 25.99 3.00
N ASP A 73 -17.26 25.58 1.82
CA ASP A 73 -17.45 24.17 1.46
C ASP A 73 -16.09 23.43 1.44
N SER A 74 -15.04 24.06 0.93
CA SER A 74 -13.68 23.51 0.97
C SER A 74 -13.15 23.35 2.40
N VAL A 75 -13.40 24.32 3.28
CA VAL A 75 -13.02 24.26 4.70
C VAL A 75 -13.78 23.14 5.41
N ALA A 76 -15.08 22.97 5.15
CA ALA A 76 -15.87 21.88 5.70
C ALA A 76 -15.34 20.51 5.26
N ASN A 77 -14.96 20.38 3.99
CA ASN A 77 -14.34 19.16 3.47
C ASN A 77 -12.99 18.88 4.15
N HIS A 78 -12.13 19.88 4.27
CA HIS A 78 -10.84 19.73 4.96
C HIS A 78 -11.02 19.36 6.43
N GLN A 79 -12.01 19.94 7.12
CA GLN A 79 -12.32 19.58 8.51
C GLN A 79 -12.71 18.11 8.65
N ASN A 80 -13.48 17.57 7.70
CA ASN A 80 -13.84 16.16 7.67
C ASN A 80 -12.62 15.27 7.39
N SER A 81 -11.73 15.69 6.49
CA SER A 81 -10.46 14.98 6.24
C SER A 81 -9.52 15.00 7.46
N ILE A 82 -9.49 16.08 8.23
CA ILE A 82 -8.69 16.16 9.47
C ILE A 82 -9.25 15.19 10.51
N LYS A 83 -10.57 15.17 10.72
CA LYS A 83 -11.21 14.24 11.67
C LYS A 83 -10.96 12.76 11.32
N SER A 84 -10.96 12.42 10.03
CA SER A 84 -10.65 11.06 9.60
C SER A 84 -9.17 10.72 9.81
N LEU A 85 -8.26 11.67 9.56
CA LEU A 85 -6.83 11.51 9.87
C LEU A 85 -6.57 11.33 11.37
N GLU A 86 -7.24 12.09 12.24
CA GLU A 86 -7.15 11.93 13.70
C GLU A 86 -7.59 10.53 14.14
N SER A 87 -8.69 10.02 13.58
CA SER A 87 -9.19 8.67 13.87
C SER A 87 -8.19 7.58 13.44
N VAL A 88 -7.54 7.76 12.29
CA VAL A 88 -6.49 6.84 11.81
C VAL A 88 -5.24 6.92 12.70
N GLN A 89 -4.86 8.12 13.14
CA GLN A 89 -3.74 8.31 14.04
C GLN A 89 -3.96 7.63 15.39
N GLU A 90 -5.18 7.70 15.94
CA GLU A 90 -5.56 7.00 17.17
C GLU A 90 -5.47 5.47 17.00
N LEU A 91 -5.97 4.93 15.88
CA LEU A 91 -5.82 3.51 15.55
C LEU A 91 -4.35 3.07 15.43
N HIS A 92 -3.51 3.88 14.79
CA HIS A 92 -2.08 3.61 14.68
C HIS A 92 -1.38 3.62 16.05
N SER A 93 -1.71 4.60 16.90
CA SER A 93 -1.20 4.67 18.28
C SER A 93 -1.55 3.41 19.08
N ASN A 94 -2.82 3.00 19.04
CA ASN A 94 -3.28 1.79 19.71
C ASN A 94 -2.61 0.52 19.16
N THR A 95 -2.42 0.43 17.85
CA THR A 95 -1.73 -0.69 17.21
C THR A 95 -0.25 -0.75 17.62
N LEU A 96 0.43 0.40 17.68
CA LEU A 96 1.82 0.47 18.14
C LEU A 96 1.96 0.04 19.59
N LYS A 97 1.02 0.44 20.46
CA LYS A 97 0.98 0.00 21.86
C LYS A 97 0.82 -1.52 21.96
N GLN A 98 -0.13 -2.09 21.22
CA GLN A 98 -0.33 -3.55 21.18
C GLN A 98 0.92 -4.29 20.66
N GLN A 99 1.60 -3.74 19.66
CA GLN A 99 2.85 -4.32 19.15
C GLN A 99 3.97 -4.25 20.19
N ALA A 100 4.10 -3.14 20.91
CA ALA A 100 5.07 -3.00 22.00
C ALA A 100 4.82 -4.03 23.11
N ASP A 101 3.56 -4.20 23.53
CA ASP A 101 3.17 -5.19 24.54
C ASP A 101 3.48 -6.62 24.08
N LEU A 102 3.22 -6.96 22.81
CA LEU A 102 3.55 -8.26 22.23
C LEU A 102 5.06 -8.50 22.17
N ILE A 103 5.85 -7.49 21.76
CA ILE A 103 7.31 -7.58 21.73
C ILE A 103 7.86 -7.82 23.14
N GLN A 104 7.30 -7.14 24.15
CA GLN A 104 7.70 -7.33 25.54
C GLN A 104 7.36 -8.75 26.04
N ALA A 105 6.20 -9.28 25.68
CA ALA A 105 5.81 -10.66 25.99
C ALA A 105 6.76 -11.67 25.33
N LEU A 106 7.05 -11.52 24.03
CA LEU A 106 7.97 -12.38 23.29
C LEU A 106 9.40 -12.31 23.85
N LYS A 107 9.86 -11.12 24.24
CA LYS A 107 11.17 -10.97 24.89
C LYS A 107 11.25 -11.77 26.19
N THR A 108 10.19 -11.70 27.00
CA THR A 108 10.09 -12.47 28.25
C THR A 108 10.10 -13.98 27.98
N GLU A 109 9.40 -14.43 26.94
CA GLU A 109 9.39 -15.84 26.54
C GLU A 109 10.76 -16.31 26.04
N VAL A 110 11.46 -15.49 25.24
CA VAL A 110 12.83 -15.77 24.81
C VAL A 110 13.78 -15.87 26.01
N ASP A 111 13.69 -14.96 26.98
CA ASP A 111 14.51 -15.01 28.20
C ASP A 111 14.24 -16.28 29.02
N ASN A 112 12.99 -16.71 29.11
CA ASN A 112 12.61 -17.96 29.77
C ASN A 112 13.15 -19.18 29.02
N ASN A 113 13.01 -19.22 27.70
CA ASN A 113 13.55 -20.29 26.87
C ASN A 113 15.08 -20.36 26.97
N GLN A 114 15.77 -19.22 27.02
CA GLN A 114 17.22 -19.16 27.22
C GLN A 114 17.63 -19.78 28.57
N LYS A 115 16.86 -19.54 29.64
CA LYS A 115 17.09 -20.18 30.95
C LYS A 115 16.89 -21.69 30.87
N SER A 116 15.79 -22.15 30.27
CA SER A 116 15.50 -23.57 30.08
C SER A 116 16.59 -24.29 29.26
N ILE A 117 17.12 -23.65 28.22
CA ILE A 117 18.24 -24.20 27.42
C ILE A 117 19.50 -24.35 28.30
N LYS A 118 19.84 -23.33 29.10
CA LYS A 118 20.98 -23.42 30.03
C LYS A 118 20.81 -24.55 31.05
N GLU A 119 19.60 -24.78 31.54
CA GLU A 119 19.32 -25.90 32.43
C GLU A 119 19.45 -27.25 31.73
N LEU A 120 18.98 -27.35 30.48
CA LEU A 120 19.16 -28.56 29.66
C LEU A 120 20.64 -28.84 29.39
N ASP A 121 21.43 -27.82 29.04
CA ASP A 121 22.88 -27.96 28.84
C ASP A 121 23.57 -28.49 30.10
N LYS A 122 23.18 -27.98 31.28
CA LYS A 122 23.69 -28.49 32.56
C LYS A 122 23.35 -29.96 32.76
N LYS A 123 22.08 -30.35 32.55
CA LYS A 123 21.65 -31.76 32.66
C LYS A 123 22.37 -32.67 31.66
N LEU A 124 22.65 -32.18 30.46
CA LEU A 124 23.37 -32.93 29.44
C LEU A 124 24.84 -33.14 29.82
N ASN A 125 25.49 -32.13 30.40
CA ASN A 125 26.83 -32.25 30.95
C ASN A 125 26.89 -33.23 32.12
N ASP A 126 25.92 -33.16 33.05
CA ASP A 126 25.82 -34.10 34.18
C ASP A 126 25.64 -35.54 33.68
N LEU A 127 24.81 -35.75 32.64
CA LEU A 127 24.64 -37.06 32.02
C LEU A 127 25.91 -37.55 31.30
N SER A 128 26.62 -36.67 30.61
CA SER A 128 27.90 -37.00 29.97
C SER A 128 28.95 -37.43 31.01
N ASN A 129 29.01 -36.72 32.14
CA ASN A 129 29.87 -37.08 33.26
C ASN A 129 29.48 -38.44 33.87
N LEU A 130 28.18 -38.72 34.02
CA LEU A 130 27.71 -40.02 34.47
C LEU A 130 28.10 -41.14 33.50
N LEU A 131 27.94 -40.93 32.19
CA LEU A 131 28.28 -41.93 31.18
C LEU A 131 29.78 -42.23 31.15
N THR A 132 30.62 -41.20 31.29
CA THR A 132 32.08 -41.37 31.40
C THR A 132 32.48 -42.09 32.69
N GLN A 133 31.82 -41.81 33.81
CA GLN A 133 31.99 -42.55 35.07
C GLN A 133 31.57 -44.02 34.94
N ILE A 134 30.45 -44.32 34.28
CA ILE A 134 30.01 -45.69 34.03
C ILE A 134 31.02 -46.42 33.16
N ASN A 135 31.47 -45.80 32.05
CA ASN A 135 32.46 -46.40 31.15
C ASN A 135 33.79 -46.66 31.86
N THR A 136 34.31 -45.70 32.63
CA THR A 136 35.56 -45.86 33.39
C THR A 136 35.42 -46.95 34.46
N THR A 137 34.30 -46.98 35.18
CA THR A 137 34.01 -48.02 36.19
C THR A 137 33.92 -49.41 35.54
N MET A 138 33.19 -49.56 34.43
CA MET A 138 33.11 -50.82 33.68
C MET A 138 34.48 -51.31 33.20
N ILE A 139 35.30 -50.42 32.62
CA ILE A 139 36.66 -50.77 32.18
C ILE A 139 37.51 -51.23 33.37
N SER A 140 37.43 -50.54 34.51
CA SER A 140 38.15 -50.92 35.72
C SER A 140 37.74 -52.32 36.21
N GLN A 141 36.44 -52.61 36.25
CA GLN A 141 35.91 -53.92 36.62
C GLN A 141 36.34 -55.02 35.64
N LEU A 142 36.30 -54.73 34.33
CA LEU A 142 36.77 -55.65 33.28
C LEU A 142 38.26 -55.97 33.42
N ASN A 143 39.08 -54.98 33.75
CA ASN A 143 40.51 -55.15 33.98
C ASN A 143 40.77 -55.97 35.24
N THR A 144 40.03 -55.75 36.33
CA THR A 144 40.11 -56.58 37.54
C THR A 144 39.73 -58.02 37.24
N ILE A 145 38.67 -58.26 36.46
CA ILE A 145 38.27 -59.61 36.03
C ILE A 145 39.37 -60.25 35.17
N ARG A 146 39.96 -59.52 34.22
CA ARG A 146 41.08 -60.01 33.39
C ARG A 146 42.30 -60.37 34.24
N GLN A 147 42.64 -59.53 35.22
CA GLN A 147 43.77 -59.75 36.11
C GLN A 147 43.53 -60.96 37.04
N ASN A 148 42.27 -61.23 37.39
CA ASN A 148 41.86 -62.44 38.12
C ASN A 148 41.76 -63.69 37.23
N LEU A 149 41.90 -63.57 35.90
CA LEU A 149 41.74 -64.64 34.91
C LEU A 149 43.04 -64.96 34.14
N GLU A 150 44.23 -64.70 34.69
CA GLU A 150 45.50 -65.02 34.03
C GLU A 150 45.60 -66.51 33.61
N ILE A 151 45.33 -66.77 32.32
CA ILE A 151 45.78 -67.92 31.53
C ILE A 151 46.61 -67.35 30.37
N GLN A 152 47.77 -67.97 30.15
CA GLN A 152 48.89 -67.53 29.34
C GLN A 152 48.65 -67.57 27.81
N THR A 153 48.99 -66.46 27.13
CA THR A 153 49.56 -66.31 25.74
C THR A 153 48.76 -66.79 24.50
N PRO A 154 49.21 -66.52 23.23
CA PRO A 154 49.58 -65.26 22.57
C PRO A 154 48.83 -65.02 21.22
N SER A 155 48.99 -63.83 20.62
CA SER A 155 48.50 -63.43 19.27
C SER A 155 49.02 -64.35 18.14
N PRO A 156 48.36 -64.45 16.96
CA PRO A 156 48.81 -63.63 15.82
C PRO A 156 47.75 -63.16 14.80
N ASP A 157 48.13 -62.09 14.11
CA ASP A 157 47.64 -61.56 12.81
C ASP A 157 47.25 -62.62 11.77
N THR A 158 46.23 -62.34 10.93
CA THR A 158 46.31 -62.59 9.47
C THR A 158 45.33 -61.73 8.65
N ASN A 159 45.90 -60.74 7.95
CA ASN A 159 45.75 -60.38 6.53
C ASN A 159 44.39 -60.44 5.79
N LYS A 160 44.09 -59.26 5.20
CA LYS A 160 43.92 -58.94 3.76
C LYS A 160 42.87 -59.66 2.90
N ASP A 161 42.15 -58.76 2.23
CA ASP A 161 41.63 -58.79 0.86
C ASP A 161 40.58 -59.83 0.50
N LEU A 162 39.47 -59.33 -0.07
CA LEU A 162 39.09 -59.66 -1.45
C LEU A 162 37.91 -58.77 -1.88
N ASN A 163 38.26 -57.77 -2.67
CA ASN A 163 37.34 -56.98 -3.45
C ASN A 163 36.90 -57.81 -4.68
N LYS A 164 35.60 -58.13 -4.81
CA LYS A 164 35.03 -58.54 -6.10
C LYS A 164 33.56 -58.12 -6.21
N GLN A 165 33.41 -57.14 -7.09
CA GLN A 165 32.20 -56.57 -7.63
C GLN A 165 31.26 -57.62 -8.23
N SER A 166 30.01 -57.65 -7.79
CA SER A 166 28.87 -57.98 -8.63
C SER A 166 27.62 -57.29 -8.08
N ASN A 167 27.06 -56.40 -8.88
CA ASN A 167 25.71 -55.87 -8.73
C ASN A 167 24.87 -56.63 -9.78
N PRO A 168 23.57 -56.92 -9.54
CA PRO A 168 22.60 -55.85 -9.67
C PRO A 168 21.38 -55.91 -8.73
N LYS A 169 20.96 -54.70 -8.30
CA LYS A 169 19.58 -54.21 -8.14
C LYS A 169 18.64 -55.04 -7.23
N VAL A 170 18.25 -54.47 -6.09
CA VAL A 170 17.05 -53.62 -5.91
C VAL A 170 16.94 -53.29 -4.43
N SER A 171 17.09 -52.02 -4.08
CA SER A 171 16.43 -51.37 -2.94
C SER A 171 16.61 -49.87 -3.16
N LYS A 172 15.54 -49.17 -3.53
CA LYS A 172 15.54 -47.71 -3.69
C LYS A 172 15.67 -47.08 -2.31
N SER A 173 16.90 -46.97 -1.83
CA SER A 173 17.28 -46.02 -0.79
C SER A 173 17.07 -44.62 -1.35
N SER A 174 16.20 -43.84 -0.70
CA SER A 174 16.10 -42.40 -0.87
C SER A 174 17.49 -41.78 -0.67
N GLN A 175 18.14 -41.49 -1.79
CA GLN A 175 19.33 -40.66 -1.84
C GLN A 175 18.95 -39.32 -1.21
N TYR A 176 19.57 -38.99 -0.07
CA TYR A 176 19.56 -37.63 0.48
C TYR A 176 20.24 -36.73 -0.56
N ILE A 177 19.46 -36.18 -1.49
CA ILE A 177 19.92 -35.11 -2.37
C ILE A 177 20.00 -33.87 -1.50
N ASN A 178 21.21 -33.38 -1.23
CA ASN A 178 21.38 -32.10 -0.58
C ASN A 178 20.71 -31.02 -1.46
N PRO A 179 19.61 -30.39 -1.02
CA PRO A 179 18.82 -29.47 -1.85
C PRO A 179 19.63 -28.24 -2.29
N ASN A 180 20.76 -27.96 -1.65
CA ASN A 180 21.69 -26.88 -1.98
C ASN A 180 22.72 -27.19 -3.07
N ASN A 181 22.72 -28.39 -3.68
CA ASN A 181 23.77 -28.78 -4.62
C ASN A 181 23.58 -28.26 -6.07
N PHE A 182 23.20 -26.99 -6.25
CA PHE A 182 23.12 -26.36 -7.56
C PHE A 182 24.19 -25.27 -7.72
N LYS A 183 24.72 -25.12 -8.95
CA LYS A 183 25.73 -24.10 -9.22
C LYS A 183 25.08 -22.71 -9.16
N LYS A 184 25.44 -21.93 -8.14
CA LYS A 184 25.02 -20.53 -7.94
C LYS A 184 25.71 -19.59 -8.93
N ASP A 185 25.40 -19.75 -10.21
CA ASP A 185 25.99 -18.98 -11.31
C ASP A 185 25.08 -17.80 -11.68
N VAL A 186 25.52 -16.58 -11.37
CA VAL A 186 24.74 -15.34 -11.58
C VAL A 186 24.38 -15.16 -13.06
N SER A 187 25.24 -15.61 -13.99
CA SER A 187 24.96 -15.52 -15.43
C SER A 187 23.79 -16.41 -15.88
N LYS A 188 23.46 -17.44 -15.09
CA LYS A 188 22.42 -18.44 -15.39
C LYS A 188 21.16 -18.29 -14.55
N GLN A 189 20.98 -17.16 -13.86
CA GLN A 189 19.82 -16.93 -13.00
C GLN A 189 18.47 -17.16 -13.70
N LYS A 190 18.35 -16.77 -14.98
CA LYS A 190 17.14 -17.01 -15.79
C LYS A 190 16.83 -18.49 -15.94
N GLU A 191 17.83 -19.31 -16.23
CA GLU A 191 17.71 -20.76 -16.42
C GLU A 191 17.36 -21.44 -15.11
N ILE A 192 18.11 -21.12 -14.04
CA ILE A 192 17.89 -21.66 -12.69
C ILE A 192 16.47 -21.30 -12.20
N PHE A 193 15.97 -20.10 -12.49
CA PHE A 193 14.61 -19.69 -12.13
C PHE A 193 13.56 -20.55 -12.86
N GLN A 194 13.76 -20.80 -14.16
CA GLN A 194 12.86 -21.65 -14.96
C GLN A 194 12.89 -23.11 -14.50
N GLU A 195 14.07 -23.63 -14.15
CA GLU A 195 14.23 -24.97 -13.57
C GLU A 195 13.50 -25.08 -12.23
N ALA A 196 13.70 -24.13 -11.31
CA ALA A 196 13.04 -24.09 -10.02
C ALA A 196 11.51 -24.10 -10.16
N ARG A 197 10.97 -23.34 -11.13
CA ARG A 197 9.53 -23.35 -11.42
C ARG A 197 9.04 -24.70 -11.93
N LYS A 198 9.83 -25.41 -12.76
CA LYS A 198 9.51 -26.77 -13.24
C LYS A 198 9.61 -27.83 -12.14
N MET A 199 10.40 -27.59 -11.10
CA MET A 199 10.54 -28.50 -9.94
C MET A 199 9.29 -28.54 -9.06
N ILE A 200 8.55 -27.44 -8.95
CA ILE A 200 7.31 -27.36 -8.14
C ILE A 200 6.28 -28.44 -8.52
N PRO A 201 5.84 -28.58 -9.79
CA PRO A 201 4.90 -29.63 -10.17
C PRO A 201 5.50 -31.05 -10.10
N GLN A 202 6.84 -31.19 -10.11
CA GLN A 202 7.54 -32.47 -9.92
C GLN A 202 7.64 -32.88 -8.44
N ASN A 203 7.03 -32.11 -7.52
CA ASN A 203 7.12 -32.29 -6.08
C ASN A 203 8.54 -32.19 -5.50
N LYS A 204 9.48 -31.60 -6.26
CA LYS A 204 10.86 -31.29 -5.86
C LYS A 204 10.92 -29.96 -5.11
N LEU A 205 10.14 -29.88 -4.02
CA LEU A 205 9.85 -28.62 -3.34
C LEU A 205 11.06 -28.04 -2.61
N GLN A 206 11.91 -28.90 -2.04
CA GLN A 206 13.12 -28.45 -1.32
C GLN A 206 14.17 -27.92 -2.29
N GLU A 207 14.38 -28.58 -3.44
CA GLU A 207 15.31 -28.08 -4.45
C GLU A 207 14.83 -26.79 -5.11
N ALA A 208 13.51 -26.63 -5.27
CA ALA A 208 12.90 -25.39 -5.74
C ALA A 208 13.05 -24.26 -4.70
N LYS A 209 12.80 -24.55 -3.41
CA LYS A 209 12.92 -23.59 -2.30
C LYS A 209 14.32 -23.00 -2.26
N ALA A 210 15.35 -23.85 -2.21
CA ALA A 210 16.76 -23.42 -2.18
C ALA A 210 17.14 -22.51 -3.36
N ARG A 211 16.63 -22.79 -4.57
CA ARG A 211 16.87 -21.95 -5.74
C ARG A 211 16.17 -20.60 -5.62
N PHE A 212 14.89 -20.57 -5.22
CA PHE A 212 14.17 -19.30 -5.08
C PHE A 212 14.68 -18.45 -3.92
N GLU A 213 15.13 -19.04 -2.81
CA GLU A 213 15.83 -18.32 -1.74
C GLU A 213 17.08 -17.63 -2.27
N TRP A 214 17.93 -18.35 -3.01
CA TRP A 214 19.09 -17.76 -3.65
C TRP A 214 18.73 -16.67 -4.68
N MET A 215 17.60 -16.79 -5.39
CA MET A 215 17.13 -15.73 -6.30
C MET A 215 16.76 -14.46 -5.53
N VAL A 216 16.17 -14.58 -4.34
CA VAL A 216 15.88 -13.44 -3.47
C VAL A 216 17.19 -12.82 -2.96
N GLU A 217 18.13 -13.65 -2.47
CA GLU A 217 19.45 -13.19 -1.99
C GLU A 217 20.26 -12.46 -3.07
N SER A 218 20.22 -12.98 -4.30
CA SER A 218 20.93 -12.40 -5.46
C SER A 218 20.13 -11.32 -6.20
N ASN A 219 19.02 -10.87 -5.62
CA ASN A 219 18.14 -9.82 -6.15
C ASN A 219 17.61 -10.07 -7.57
N TYR A 220 17.49 -11.34 -7.98
CA TYR A 220 16.92 -11.72 -9.26
C TYR A 220 15.42 -11.95 -9.15
N ARG A 221 14.63 -11.03 -9.73
CA ARG A 221 13.16 -11.06 -9.72
C ARG A 221 12.58 -11.31 -8.31
N PRO A 222 12.99 -10.56 -7.28
CA PRO A 222 12.74 -10.90 -5.88
C PRO A 222 11.24 -11.06 -5.57
N ALA A 223 10.38 -10.21 -6.12
CA ALA A 223 8.92 -10.33 -5.94
C ALA A 223 8.37 -11.68 -6.46
N HIS A 224 8.80 -12.11 -7.65
CA HIS A 224 8.33 -13.35 -8.26
C HIS A 224 8.92 -14.59 -7.58
N SER A 225 10.18 -14.50 -7.14
CA SER A 225 10.84 -15.54 -6.33
C SER A 225 10.13 -15.72 -4.98
N LEU A 226 9.78 -14.63 -4.29
CA LEU A 226 8.98 -14.67 -3.06
C LEU A 226 7.58 -15.25 -3.29
N TYR A 227 6.93 -14.92 -4.41
CA TYR A 227 5.66 -15.55 -4.76
C TYR A 227 5.79 -17.08 -4.85
N PHE A 228 6.82 -17.59 -5.55
CA PHE A 228 7.03 -19.04 -5.64
C PHE A 228 7.43 -19.69 -4.31
N LEU A 229 8.15 -18.98 -3.43
CA LEU A 229 8.37 -19.46 -2.06
C LEU A 229 7.04 -19.60 -1.31
N GLY A 230 6.12 -18.65 -1.49
CA GLY A 230 4.75 -18.75 -0.99
C GLY A 230 4.00 -19.96 -1.54
N GLU A 231 4.05 -20.19 -2.87
CA GLU A 231 3.44 -21.37 -3.50
C GLU A 231 4.01 -22.70 -2.98
N ILE A 232 5.32 -22.75 -2.71
CA ILE A 232 5.99 -23.92 -2.15
C ILE A 232 5.51 -24.18 -0.71
N ALA A 233 5.53 -23.16 0.14
CA ALA A 233 5.05 -23.25 1.52
C ALA A 233 3.56 -23.64 1.57
N TYR A 234 2.75 -23.06 0.68
CA TYR A 234 1.32 -23.39 0.55
C TYR A 234 1.11 -24.87 0.18
N LYS A 235 1.90 -25.41 -0.76
CA LYS A 235 1.89 -26.84 -1.11
C LYS A 235 2.34 -27.74 0.05
N GLN A 236 3.26 -27.26 0.88
CA GLN A 236 3.70 -27.93 2.11
C GLN A 236 2.69 -27.81 3.26
N LYS A 237 1.57 -27.08 3.05
CA LYS A 237 0.55 -26.75 4.05
C LYS A 237 1.06 -25.88 5.19
N ASP A 238 2.23 -25.25 5.03
CA ASP A 238 2.69 -24.20 5.92
C ASP A 238 2.03 -22.88 5.52
N TYR A 239 0.76 -22.74 5.88
CA TYR A 239 -0.05 -21.58 5.51
C TYR A 239 0.48 -20.27 6.14
N LYS A 240 1.12 -20.34 7.31
CA LYS A 240 1.71 -19.17 7.98
C LYS A 240 2.92 -18.66 7.21
N GLU A 241 3.83 -19.55 6.81
CA GLU A 241 4.99 -19.20 5.99
C GLU A 241 4.55 -18.73 4.60
N ALA A 242 3.56 -19.38 3.99
CA ALA A 242 3.00 -18.98 2.70
C ALA A 242 2.46 -17.53 2.72
N ILE A 243 1.63 -17.18 3.71
CA ILE A 243 1.08 -15.83 3.86
C ILE A 243 2.21 -14.80 4.05
N SER A 244 3.26 -15.14 4.81
CA SER A 244 4.43 -14.27 4.99
C SER A 244 5.15 -13.99 3.67
N PHE A 245 5.40 -15.02 2.85
CA PHE A 245 6.02 -14.84 1.53
C PHE A 245 5.14 -14.09 0.55
N TYR A 246 3.83 -14.38 0.50
CA TYR A 246 2.89 -13.64 -0.33
C TYR A 246 2.83 -12.16 0.04
N LYS A 247 2.81 -11.82 1.35
CA LYS A 247 2.89 -10.45 1.82
C LYS A 247 4.17 -9.76 1.34
N LYS A 248 5.33 -10.41 1.50
CA LYS A 248 6.62 -9.87 1.03
C LYS A 248 6.63 -9.67 -0.49
N SER A 249 6.08 -10.62 -1.26
CA SER A 249 5.96 -10.53 -2.71
C SER A 249 5.11 -9.33 -3.14
N ALA A 250 3.91 -9.17 -2.56
CA ALA A 250 2.99 -8.08 -2.85
C ALA A 250 3.56 -6.70 -2.45
N LEU A 251 4.32 -6.62 -1.36
CA LEU A 251 5.01 -5.38 -0.96
C LEU A 251 6.06 -4.93 -1.98
N LEU A 252 6.68 -5.87 -2.71
CA LEU A 252 7.66 -5.54 -3.74
C LEU A 252 7.01 -5.27 -5.11
N ASN A 253 5.87 -5.91 -5.40
CA ASN A 253 5.13 -5.68 -6.64
C ASN A 253 3.65 -6.02 -6.48
N ASP A 254 2.84 -4.99 -6.23
CA ASP A 254 1.39 -5.08 -6.03
C ASP A 254 0.58 -5.16 -7.34
N LYS A 255 1.24 -5.02 -8.50
CA LYS A 255 0.65 -5.04 -9.84
C LYS A 255 1.09 -6.23 -10.68
N ALA A 256 1.70 -7.25 -10.06
CA ALA A 256 2.14 -8.43 -10.78
C ALA A 256 0.97 -9.21 -11.40
N ASN A 257 1.21 -9.84 -12.55
CA ASN A 257 0.19 -10.64 -13.25
C ASN A 257 -0.32 -11.85 -12.44
N TYR A 258 0.47 -12.34 -11.48
CA TYR A 258 0.10 -13.42 -10.57
C TYR A 258 -0.69 -12.93 -9.34
N MET A 259 -0.94 -11.62 -9.17
CA MET A 259 -1.64 -11.09 -8.00
C MET A 259 -3.02 -11.71 -7.75
N PRO A 260 -3.88 -11.95 -8.76
CA PRO A 260 -5.15 -12.64 -8.53
C PRO A 260 -4.95 -14.04 -7.94
N ILE A 261 -3.94 -14.79 -8.40
CA ILE A 261 -3.61 -16.13 -7.91
C ILE A 261 -3.05 -16.06 -6.49
N LEU A 262 -2.14 -15.11 -6.23
CA LEU A 262 -1.55 -14.86 -4.92
C LEU A 262 -2.62 -14.54 -3.88
N LEU A 263 -3.53 -13.60 -4.18
CA LEU A 263 -4.62 -13.23 -3.28
C LEU A 263 -5.58 -14.40 -3.05
N TRP A 264 -5.84 -15.20 -4.09
CA TRP A 264 -6.65 -16.41 -3.98
C TRP A 264 -6.03 -17.44 -3.05
N HIS A 265 -4.77 -17.82 -3.24
CA HIS A 265 -4.09 -18.75 -2.34
C HIS A 265 -3.95 -18.19 -0.93
N THR A 266 -3.76 -16.88 -0.78
CA THR A 266 -3.75 -16.22 0.54
C THR A 266 -5.11 -16.35 1.24
N ALA A 267 -6.22 -16.13 0.51
CA ALA A 267 -7.57 -16.34 1.07
C ALA A 267 -7.74 -17.79 1.56
N TRP A 268 -7.38 -18.77 0.73
CA TRP A 268 -7.49 -20.18 1.10
C TRP A 268 -6.56 -20.57 2.26
N ALA A 269 -5.36 -20.00 2.33
CA ALA A 269 -4.46 -20.18 3.47
C ALA A 269 -5.11 -19.71 4.78
N PHE A 270 -5.77 -18.54 4.78
CA PHE A 270 -6.55 -18.06 5.93
C PHE A 270 -7.71 -19.00 6.26
N ARG A 271 -8.45 -19.46 5.24
CA ARG A 271 -9.55 -20.42 5.43
C ARG A 271 -9.08 -21.71 6.09
N TYR A 272 -7.98 -22.31 5.62
CA TYR A 272 -7.42 -23.53 6.20
C TYR A 272 -6.87 -23.30 7.60
N SER A 273 -6.41 -22.09 7.88
CA SER A 273 -6.02 -21.63 9.22
C SER A 273 -7.20 -21.27 10.13
N LYS A 274 -8.45 -21.51 9.68
CA LYS A 274 -9.71 -21.18 10.36
C LYS A 274 -9.95 -19.68 10.59
N ASP A 275 -9.18 -18.81 9.94
CA ASP A 275 -9.39 -17.36 9.97
C ASP A 275 -10.37 -16.94 8.87
N LEU A 276 -11.66 -17.11 9.17
CA LEU A 276 -12.72 -16.79 8.22
C LEU A 276 -12.86 -15.28 7.97
N SER A 277 -12.47 -14.43 8.93
CA SER A 277 -12.53 -12.98 8.76
C SER A 277 -11.59 -12.54 7.64
N ASN A 278 -10.32 -12.95 7.70
CA ASN A 278 -9.36 -12.61 6.66
C ASN A 278 -9.65 -13.35 5.35
N TYR A 279 -10.15 -14.59 5.39
CA TYR A 279 -10.64 -15.26 4.18
C TYR A 279 -11.64 -14.39 3.40
N HIS A 280 -12.67 -13.87 4.07
CA HIS A 280 -13.68 -13.03 3.44
C HIS A 280 -13.11 -11.70 2.93
N LYS A 281 -12.23 -11.04 3.68
CA LYS A 281 -11.57 -9.79 3.24
C LYS A 281 -10.76 -9.98 1.96
N PHE A 282 -10.04 -11.10 1.83
CA PHE A 282 -9.27 -11.39 0.62
C PHE A 282 -10.17 -11.75 -0.57
N LEU A 283 -11.29 -12.46 -0.36
CA LEU A 283 -12.28 -12.65 -1.42
C LEU A 283 -12.89 -11.32 -1.87
N ASP A 284 -13.24 -10.43 -0.95
CA ASP A 284 -13.77 -9.10 -1.30
C ASP A 284 -12.74 -8.27 -2.06
N SER A 285 -11.46 -8.37 -1.68
CA SER A 285 -10.36 -7.71 -2.39
C SER A 285 -10.19 -8.27 -3.82
N LEU A 286 -10.35 -9.58 -4.03
CA LEU A 286 -10.34 -10.19 -5.36
C LEU A 286 -11.50 -9.70 -6.23
N ILE A 287 -12.71 -9.60 -5.66
CA ILE A 287 -13.90 -9.11 -6.36
C ILE A 287 -13.71 -7.64 -6.75
N TYR A 288 -13.16 -6.83 -5.84
CA TYR A 288 -12.98 -5.39 -6.07
C TYR A 288 -11.85 -5.08 -7.06
N LEU A 289 -10.67 -5.68 -6.85
CA LEU A 289 -9.47 -5.35 -7.62
C LEU A 289 -9.35 -6.13 -8.92
N TYR A 290 -9.86 -7.36 -8.98
CA TYR A 290 -9.69 -8.26 -10.11
C TYR A 290 -10.99 -8.98 -10.53
N PRO A 291 -12.12 -8.26 -10.72
CA PRO A 291 -13.42 -8.88 -10.99
C PRO A 291 -13.43 -9.77 -12.24
N ASN A 292 -12.64 -9.43 -13.26
CA ASN A 292 -12.59 -10.16 -14.53
C ASN A 292 -11.56 -11.31 -14.56
N SER A 293 -10.78 -11.48 -13.49
CA SER A 293 -9.85 -12.61 -13.38
C SER A 293 -10.59 -13.90 -13.05
N GLU A 294 -10.01 -15.05 -13.41
CA GLU A 294 -10.56 -16.36 -13.03
C GLU A 294 -10.79 -16.47 -11.51
N GLN A 295 -9.86 -15.95 -10.71
CA GLN A 295 -9.93 -15.96 -9.25
C GLN A 295 -11.00 -15.00 -8.71
N GLY A 296 -11.17 -13.82 -9.33
CA GLY A 296 -12.24 -12.88 -9.03
C GLY A 296 -13.61 -13.48 -9.31
N GLN A 297 -13.81 -14.10 -10.47
CA GLN A 297 -15.05 -14.79 -10.82
C GLN A 297 -15.38 -15.91 -9.84
N LYS A 298 -14.40 -16.75 -9.48
CA LYS A 298 -14.59 -17.77 -8.42
C LYS A 298 -14.98 -17.16 -7.08
N ALA A 299 -14.40 -16.02 -6.70
CA ALA A 299 -14.77 -15.32 -5.46
C ALA A 299 -16.22 -14.80 -5.50
N ILE A 300 -16.66 -14.25 -6.63
CA ILE A 300 -18.05 -13.81 -6.86
C ILE A 300 -19.01 -15.00 -6.69
N GLU A 301 -18.72 -16.14 -7.32
CA GLU A 301 -19.56 -17.34 -7.21
C GLU A 301 -19.70 -17.83 -5.76
N ILE A 302 -18.60 -17.87 -5.00
CA ILE A 302 -18.61 -18.26 -3.58
C ILE A 302 -19.50 -17.31 -2.77
N LYS A 303 -19.40 -16.00 -3.01
CA LYS A 303 -20.19 -14.99 -2.31
C LYS A 303 -21.69 -15.11 -2.63
N ASN A 304 -22.04 -15.44 -3.87
CA ASN A 304 -23.44 -15.64 -4.26
C ASN A 304 -24.05 -16.91 -3.65
N ARG A 305 -23.29 -18.01 -3.61
CA ARG A 305 -23.74 -19.28 -2.99
C ARG A 305 -23.93 -19.18 -1.48
N THR A 306 -23.19 -18.30 -0.80
CA THR A 306 -23.31 -18.11 0.64
C THR A 306 -24.47 -17.18 1.03
N LYS A 307 -24.87 -16.26 0.14
CA LYS A 307 -26.06 -15.41 0.33
C LYS A 307 -27.38 -16.16 0.17
N GLY A 308 -27.48 -17.11 -0.76
CA GLY A 308 -28.70 -17.90 -0.99
C GLY A 308 -28.96 -19.02 0.03
N LYS A 309 -28.15 -19.13 1.09
CA LYS A 309 -28.29 -20.14 2.17
C LYS A 309 -28.68 -19.54 3.52
N LYS A 310 -28.97 -18.23 3.57
CA LYS A 310 -29.58 -17.55 4.72
C LYS A 310 -31.04 -17.28 4.40
#